data_AF-Q875M8-F1
#
_entry.id   AF-Q875M8-F1
#
_cell.length_a   1.000
_cell.length_b   1.000
_cell.length_c   1.000
_cell.angle_alpha   90.00
_cell.angle_beta   90.00
_cell.angle_gamma   90.00
#
_symmetry.space_group_name_H-M   'P 1'
#
loop_
_entity.id
_entity.type
_entity.pdbx_description
1 polymer ?
#
loop_
_entity_poly.entity_id
_entity_poly.type
_entity_poly.pdbx_seq_one_letter_code
_entity_poly.pdbx_strand_id
1 'polypeptide(L)'
;MSGSLVHIPRKKRFIHVLLAFVTVIVLYQLLVPFYTDEFDYLSYRRISDTSKANIDAFKANSSPDVIRFYEKFKYDTSLEYPTEYDLQEDFFKIKYGSNKGEYWDQVKDVKFYDSDPRLEWSVLAYDLMQGNEKSDDKIPFAWYDWIDSHDYNKLLSLKENKVDCEFLFHNAFPRDKLRLAEGEIGERLFSYDRDSYDNDKWYERAVNNSDGNVILLLKKHYYVDPSNWPTSNKLGNDGNGSLTDTMMSYDNGVATLDLFDKVRPEVYQLQARSYVINTLVHPLSITIMNSDKESYQYLVDRDSRKNIITSGRLQRFIDGHGPETPRKSIKFDHINKFKQFVESDSAKEHKVVIDEIIANKQRQSDDSMPYVVLNENDFEFDAMAKIKELEARSDDLTPHEKSYLDSLKFSTSFHYAFAPKYFLESSHVQSFKKYGNHFDKRFFNGPLIADPFQMEMRLDSLIRNYQKFVKANGLISWLAHGTMYGWMYNGRTFPWDNDADMQMPIKHLNLLAQHFNQTVVLEDPSEGNGKFLIDVSSSITTRVNGNGFNNIDARFIDLDSGLYVDITGLSVSSTPIFDIINYYKQQSKNVDVNDIKFKD
;
A
#
# COMPACT_ATOMS: atom_id res chain seq x y z
N MET A 1 -54.83 -34.49 3.36
CA MET A 1 -55.71 -33.42 3.87
C MET A 1 -55.46 -32.17 3.05
N SER A 2 -56.46 -31.78 2.27
CA SER A 2 -56.47 -30.60 1.41
C SER A 2 -56.55 -29.32 2.26
N GLY A 3 -55.52 -28.48 2.20
CA GLY A 3 -55.54 -27.13 2.78
C GLY A 3 -56.26 -26.17 1.85
N SER A 4 -57.39 -25.65 2.30
CA SER A 4 -58.27 -24.70 1.61
C SER A 4 -57.56 -23.37 1.32
N LEU A 5 -57.39 -23.04 0.04
CA LEU A 5 -57.01 -21.71 -0.43
C LEU A 5 -58.18 -20.74 -0.19
N VAL A 6 -57.98 -19.80 0.75
CA VAL A 6 -58.92 -18.72 1.03
C VAL A 6 -59.00 -17.81 -0.20
N HIS A 7 -60.11 -17.89 -0.94
CA HIS A 7 -60.35 -17.06 -2.11
C HIS A 7 -60.73 -15.64 -1.65
N ILE A 8 -59.75 -14.74 -1.61
CA ILE A 8 -60.00 -13.31 -1.39
C ILE A 8 -60.68 -12.74 -2.65
N PRO A 9 -61.85 -12.07 -2.55
CA PRO A 9 -62.57 -11.56 -3.70
C PRO A 9 -61.73 -10.59 -4.55
N ARG A 10 -61.79 -10.70 -5.88
CA ARG A 10 -61.05 -9.87 -6.85
C ARG A 10 -61.12 -8.36 -6.55
N LYS A 11 -62.26 -7.87 -6.06
CA LYS A 11 -62.43 -6.46 -5.62
C LYS A 11 -61.51 -6.07 -4.46
N LYS A 12 -61.31 -6.95 -3.46
CA LYS A 12 -60.40 -6.69 -2.35
C LYS A 12 -58.93 -6.70 -2.80
N ARG A 13 -58.52 -7.61 -3.70
CA ARG A 13 -57.16 -7.57 -4.30
C ARG A 13 -56.90 -6.29 -5.09
N PHE A 14 -57.87 -5.84 -5.89
CA PHE A 14 -57.74 -4.59 -6.63
C PHE A 14 -57.62 -3.38 -5.72
N ILE A 15 -58.40 -3.33 -4.64
CA ILE A 15 -58.32 -2.25 -3.63
C ILE A 15 -56.97 -2.26 -2.89
N HIS A 16 -56.41 -3.43 -2.55
CA HIS A 16 -55.10 -3.49 -1.88
C HIS A 16 -53.95 -3.14 -2.82
N VAL A 17 -54.01 -3.55 -4.09
CA VAL A 17 -53.01 -3.15 -5.10
C VAL A 17 -53.12 -1.66 -5.40
N LEU A 18 -54.34 -1.13 -5.52
CA LEU A 18 -54.57 0.31 -5.71
C LEU A 18 -54.08 1.10 -4.49
N LEU A 19 -54.37 0.65 -3.26
CA LEU A 19 -53.87 1.27 -2.04
C LEU A 19 -52.35 1.21 -1.97
N ALA A 20 -51.71 0.09 -2.30
CA ALA A 20 -50.25 0.00 -2.33
C ALA A 20 -49.64 0.93 -3.40
N PHE A 21 -50.25 1.01 -4.59
CA PHE A 21 -49.79 1.91 -5.65
C PHE A 21 -49.98 3.38 -5.28
N VAL A 22 -51.11 3.73 -4.65
CA VAL A 22 -51.36 5.08 -4.12
C VAL A 22 -50.39 5.38 -2.97
N THR A 23 -50.08 4.41 -2.12
CA THR A 23 -49.12 4.60 -1.01
C THR A 23 -47.71 4.81 -1.54
N VAL A 24 -47.30 4.09 -2.60
CA VAL A 24 -46.01 4.31 -3.27
C VAL A 24 -45.97 5.66 -3.96
N ILE A 25 -47.05 6.09 -4.64
CA ILE A 25 -47.11 7.42 -5.27
C ILE A 25 -47.13 8.53 -4.22
N VAL A 26 -47.85 8.36 -3.11
CA VAL A 26 -47.90 9.33 -2.01
C VAL A 26 -46.57 9.38 -1.29
N LEU A 27 -45.91 8.24 -1.02
CA LEU A 27 -44.54 8.22 -0.49
C LEU A 27 -43.55 8.84 -1.48
N TYR A 28 -43.67 8.57 -2.77
CA TYR A 28 -42.84 9.19 -3.80
C TYR A 28 -43.08 10.71 -3.84
N GLN A 29 -44.32 11.19 -3.84
CA GLN A 29 -44.61 12.63 -3.84
C GLN A 29 -44.37 13.32 -2.50
N LEU A 30 -44.36 12.61 -1.38
CA LEU A 30 -44.03 13.16 -0.07
C LEU A 30 -42.54 13.06 0.25
N LEU A 31 -41.78 12.13 -0.33
CA LEU A 31 -40.35 11.97 -0.06
C LEU A 31 -39.49 12.60 -1.16
N VAL A 32 -39.91 12.57 -2.42
CA VAL A 32 -39.14 13.15 -3.52
C VAL A 32 -38.91 14.65 -3.35
N PRO A 33 -39.86 15.49 -2.90
CA PRO A 33 -39.56 16.91 -2.65
C PRO A 33 -38.52 17.10 -1.53
N PHE A 34 -38.55 16.27 -0.47
CA PHE A 34 -37.53 16.34 0.59
C PHE A 34 -36.19 15.85 0.07
N TYR A 35 -36.15 14.79 -0.74
CA TYR A 35 -34.93 14.30 -1.33
C TYR A 35 -34.39 15.20 -2.42
N THR A 36 -35.22 15.84 -3.27
CA THR A 36 -34.77 16.76 -4.32
C THR A 36 -34.38 18.10 -3.78
N ASP A 37 -35.11 18.66 -2.80
CA ASP A 37 -34.70 19.91 -2.17
C ASP A 37 -33.48 19.71 -1.27
N GLU A 38 -33.32 18.58 -0.57
CA GLU A 38 -32.06 18.24 0.14
C GLU A 38 -30.91 17.90 -0.82
N PHE A 39 -31.16 17.18 -1.93
CA PHE A 39 -30.11 16.93 -2.93
C PHE A 39 -29.71 18.21 -3.65
N ASP A 40 -30.64 19.13 -3.94
CA ASP A 40 -30.34 20.44 -4.53
C ASP A 40 -29.67 21.37 -3.50
N TYR A 41 -29.95 21.20 -2.20
CA TYR A 41 -29.18 21.84 -1.12
C TYR A 41 -27.77 21.27 -0.95
N LEU A 42 -27.59 19.97 -1.19
CA LEU A 42 -26.32 19.25 -1.10
C LEU A 42 -25.48 19.36 -2.38
N SER A 43 -26.11 19.51 -3.55
CA SER A 43 -25.45 19.54 -4.86
C SER A 43 -24.80 20.89 -5.19
N TYR A 44 -25.11 21.94 -4.41
CA TYR A 44 -24.57 23.28 -4.65
C TYR A 44 -24.11 24.05 -3.42
N ARG A 45 -24.09 23.43 -2.23
CA ARG A 45 -23.18 23.91 -1.20
C ARG A 45 -21.75 23.52 -1.61
N ARG A 46 -21.12 24.39 -2.42
CA ARG A 46 -19.73 24.82 -2.11
C ARG A 46 -19.63 24.80 -0.60
N ILE A 47 -18.62 24.17 0.00
CA ILE A 47 -18.25 24.30 1.42
C ILE A 47 -18.74 25.67 1.90
N SER A 48 -19.90 25.68 2.56
CA SER A 48 -20.75 26.88 2.46
C SER A 48 -20.08 28.03 3.15
N ASP A 49 -20.39 29.25 2.71
CA ASP A 49 -20.05 30.44 3.47
C ASP A 49 -20.48 30.30 4.93
N THR A 50 -21.41 29.39 5.26
CA THR A 50 -21.77 28.96 6.62
C THR A 50 -20.73 28.08 7.32
N SER A 51 -20.12 27.08 6.67
CA SER A 51 -19.04 26.27 7.27
C SER A 51 -17.75 27.09 7.42
N LYS A 52 -17.42 27.92 6.42
CA LYS A 52 -16.35 28.93 6.54
C LYS A 52 -16.70 29.95 7.61
N ALA A 53 -17.90 30.53 7.62
CA ALA A 53 -18.33 31.43 8.69
C ALA A 53 -18.39 30.75 10.06
N ASN A 54 -18.62 29.44 10.16
CA ASN A 54 -18.59 28.71 11.44
C ASN A 54 -17.16 28.47 11.91
N ILE A 55 -16.22 28.17 11.02
CA ILE A 55 -14.79 28.09 11.35
C ILE A 55 -14.24 29.50 11.65
N ASP A 56 -14.61 30.50 10.87
CA ASP A 56 -14.22 31.90 11.05
C ASP A 56 -14.88 32.49 12.30
N ALA A 57 -16.13 32.15 12.62
CA ALA A 57 -16.79 32.53 13.87
C ALA A 57 -16.24 31.76 15.06
N PHE A 58 -15.88 30.48 14.91
CA PHE A 58 -15.13 29.74 15.92
C PHE A 58 -13.79 30.42 16.16
N LYS A 59 -13.03 30.76 15.11
CA LYS A 59 -11.76 31.48 15.21
C LYS A 59 -11.92 32.90 15.76
N ALA A 60 -13.01 33.60 15.46
CA ALA A 60 -13.28 34.94 15.96
C ALA A 60 -13.74 34.96 17.43
N ASN A 61 -14.44 33.92 17.89
CA ASN A 61 -15.01 33.84 19.24
C ASN A 61 -14.22 32.92 20.20
N SER A 62 -13.19 32.22 19.72
CA SER A 62 -12.34 31.37 20.55
C SER A 62 -11.05 32.10 20.91
N SER A 63 -10.52 31.82 22.10
CA SER A 63 -9.18 32.31 22.43
C SER A 63 -8.15 31.72 21.46
N PRO A 64 -7.02 32.42 21.22
CA PRO A 64 -5.93 31.89 20.42
C PRO A 64 -5.48 30.49 20.86
N ASP A 65 -5.55 30.18 22.15
CA ASP A 65 -5.15 28.88 22.68
C ASP A 65 -6.15 27.76 22.36
N VAL A 66 -7.44 28.06 22.32
CA VAL A 66 -8.47 27.09 21.89
C VAL A 66 -8.35 26.79 20.41
N ILE A 67 -8.06 27.81 19.58
CA ILE A 67 -7.80 27.61 18.14
C ILE A 67 -6.55 26.75 17.96
N ARG A 68 -5.46 27.09 18.65
CA ARG A 68 -4.20 26.35 18.58
C ARG A 68 -4.36 24.90 19.06
N PHE A 69 -5.13 24.68 20.12
CA PHE A 69 -5.46 23.34 20.60
C PHE A 69 -6.31 22.58 19.58
N TYR A 70 -7.34 23.21 19.00
CA TYR A 70 -8.18 22.58 17.99
C TYR A 70 -7.37 22.20 16.74
N GLU A 71 -6.55 23.13 16.23
CA GLU A 71 -5.68 22.88 15.08
C GLU A 71 -4.68 21.77 15.39
N LYS A 72 -4.08 21.80 16.59
CA LYS A 72 -3.19 20.74 17.04
C LYS A 72 -3.91 19.38 17.11
N PHE A 73 -5.03 19.31 17.82
CA PHE A 73 -5.78 18.08 18.02
C PHE A 73 -6.36 17.50 16.72
N LYS A 74 -6.70 18.35 15.74
CA LYS A 74 -7.38 17.93 14.51
C LYS A 74 -6.47 17.73 13.31
N TYR A 75 -5.34 18.43 13.25
CA TYR A 75 -4.50 18.50 12.04
C TYR A 75 -3.00 18.38 12.32
N ASP A 76 -2.56 18.36 13.58
CA ASP A 76 -1.15 18.08 13.88
C ASP A 76 -0.86 16.63 13.50
N THR A 77 0.08 16.49 12.59
CA THR A 77 0.56 15.21 12.06
C THR A 77 2.05 15.07 12.33
N SER A 78 2.61 15.91 13.22
CA SER A 78 3.99 15.80 13.64
C SER A 78 4.24 14.44 14.28
N LEU A 79 5.33 13.82 13.84
CA LEU A 79 5.85 12.60 14.41
C LEU A 79 7.07 12.96 15.26
N GLU A 80 6.97 12.71 16.55
CA GLU A 80 8.08 12.88 17.49
C GLU A 80 8.40 11.56 18.17
N TYR A 81 9.65 11.11 18.07
CA TYR A 81 10.13 9.97 18.83
C TYR A 81 10.49 10.42 20.25
N PRO A 82 9.99 9.73 21.30
CA PRO A 82 10.25 10.13 22.69
C PRO A 82 11.70 9.93 23.11
N THR A 83 12.46 9.11 22.37
CA THR A 83 13.87 8.85 22.60
C THR A 83 14.63 8.85 21.27
N GLU A 84 15.94 9.09 21.35
CA GLU A 84 16.84 8.75 20.24
C GLU A 84 16.99 7.24 20.13
N TYR A 85 17.37 6.77 18.95
CA TYR A 85 17.76 5.38 18.73
C TYR A 85 19.26 5.22 19.04
N ASP A 86 19.58 4.30 19.93
CA ASP A 86 20.91 4.00 20.44
C ASP A 86 21.46 2.70 19.86
N LEU A 87 22.71 2.71 19.40
CA LEU A 87 23.32 1.52 18.83
C LEU A 87 23.38 0.35 19.83
N GLN A 88 23.73 0.60 21.09
CA GLN A 88 23.90 -0.46 22.09
C GLN A 88 22.55 -1.01 22.56
N GLU A 89 21.63 -0.13 22.97
CA GLU A 89 20.37 -0.53 23.63
C GLU A 89 19.25 -0.90 22.65
N ASP A 90 19.21 -0.31 21.45
CA ASP A 90 18.12 -0.56 20.49
C ASP A 90 18.49 -1.55 19.39
N PHE A 91 19.74 -1.56 18.93
CA PHE A 91 20.20 -2.47 17.85
C PHE A 91 20.91 -3.73 18.35
N PHE A 92 21.91 -3.60 19.22
CA PHE A 92 22.69 -4.75 19.68
C PHE A 92 21.97 -5.60 20.73
N LYS A 93 21.03 -5.03 21.47
CA LYS A 93 20.28 -5.73 22.52
C LYS A 93 19.28 -6.71 21.91
N ILE A 94 19.32 -7.94 22.39
CA ILE A 94 18.42 -9.01 21.93
C ILE A 94 17.04 -8.80 22.56
N LYS A 95 16.01 -8.58 21.72
CA LYS A 95 14.64 -8.26 22.17
C LYS A 95 13.76 -9.49 22.45
N TYR A 96 14.02 -10.61 21.78
CA TYR A 96 13.18 -11.82 21.82
C TYR A 96 14.01 -13.09 21.98
N GLY A 97 13.36 -14.16 22.44
CA GLY A 97 13.96 -15.50 22.52
C GLY A 97 14.74 -15.74 23.82
N SER A 98 15.36 -16.91 23.93
CA SER A 98 16.03 -17.38 25.16
C SER A 98 17.17 -16.48 25.67
N ASN A 99 17.71 -15.62 24.81
CA ASN A 99 18.79 -14.68 25.14
C ASN A 99 18.28 -13.24 25.29
N LYS A 100 16.97 -13.03 25.47
CA LYS A 100 16.36 -11.70 25.65
C LYS A 100 17.07 -10.93 26.78
N GLY A 101 17.50 -9.70 26.46
CA GLY A 101 18.24 -8.82 27.36
C GLY A 101 19.77 -8.95 27.29
N GLU A 102 20.30 -9.97 26.60
CA GLU A 102 21.72 -10.03 26.23
C GLU A 102 22.02 -9.13 25.03
N TYR A 103 23.29 -9.08 24.60
CA TYR A 103 23.75 -8.24 23.50
C TYR A 103 24.53 -9.07 22.48
N TRP A 104 24.36 -8.77 21.19
CA TRP A 104 25.22 -9.31 20.14
C TRP A 104 26.63 -8.70 20.22
N ASP A 105 27.65 -9.49 19.85
CA ASP A 105 29.03 -9.04 19.92
C ASP A 105 29.41 -8.19 18.72
N GLN A 106 29.04 -8.57 17.49
CA GLN A 106 29.39 -7.87 16.25
C GLN A 106 28.14 -7.62 15.38
N VAL A 107 28.21 -6.62 14.49
CA VAL A 107 27.12 -6.28 13.56
C VAL A 107 26.68 -7.51 12.73
N LYS A 108 27.64 -8.32 12.28
CA LYS A 108 27.39 -9.56 11.51
C LYS A 108 26.69 -10.67 12.31
N ASP A 109 26.69 -10.59 13.65
CA ASP A 109 26.11 -11.63 14.50
C ASP A 109 24.60 -11.42 14.69
N VAL A 110 24.12 -10.19 14.47
CA VAL A 110 22.72 -9.81 14.62
C VAL A 110 21.85 -10.59 13.63
N LYS A 111 20.87 -11.34 14.18
CA LYS A 111 19.97 -12.22 13.42
C LYS A 111 18.65 -11.58 13.03
N PHE A 112 18.26 -10.52 13.73
CA PHE A 112 17.03 -9.78 13.46
C PHE A 112 17.14 -8.38 14.08
N TYR A 113 16.43 -7.43 13.49
CA TYR A 113 16.21 -6.07 14.01
C TYR A 113 14.86 -5.57 13.49
N ASP A 114 14.26 -4.61 14.19
CA ASP A 114 13.02 -4.00 13.73
C ASP A 114 13.32 -2.91 12.68
N SER A 115 12.40 -2.73 11.73
CA SER A 115 12.46 -1.66 10.72
C SER A 115 12.17 -0.31 11.40
N ASP A 116 13.16 0.23 12.12
CA ASP A 116 13.07 1.52 12.80
C ASP A 116 13.51 2.66 11.86
N PRO A 117 12.64 3.64 11.57
CA PRO A 117 12.96 4.73 10.65
C PRO A 117 14.19 5.54 11.08
N ARG A 118 14.49 5.63 12.38
CA ARG A 118 15.66 6.37 12.89
C ARG A 118 16.96 5.69 12.44
N LEU A 119 17.00 4.36 12.50
CA LEU A 119 18.11 3.53 12.06
C LEU A 119 18.25 3.59 10.53
N GLU A 120 17.18 3.27 9.81
CA GLU A 120 17.15 3.18 8.34
C GLU A 120 17.61 4.48 7.69
N TRP A 121 16.99 5.61 8.06
CA TRP A 121 17.30 6.89 7.46
C TRP A 121 18.71 7.37 7.78
N SER A 122 19.17 7.20 9.01
CA SER A 122 20.51 7.64 9.39
C SER A 122 21.58 6.88 8.61
N VAL A 123 21.40 5.57 8.41
CA VAL A 123 22.33 4.71 7.66
C VAL A 123 22.22 4.99 6.17
N LEU A 124 21.01 5.07 5.61
CA LEU A 124 20.78 5.34 4.20
C LEU A 124 21.34 6.70 3.80
N ALA A 125 20.92 7.78 4.49
CA ALA A 125 21.36 9.13 4.17
C ALA A 125 22.89 9.28 4.29
N TYR A 126 23.48 8.66 5.31
CA TYR A 126 24.95 8.64 5.44
C TYR A 126 25.61 7.93 4.26
N ASP A 127 25.15 6.73 3.89
CA ASP A 127 25.73 5.94 2.80
C ASP A 127 25.64 6.70 1.46
N LEU A 128 24.47 7.27 1.14
CA LEU A 128 24.26 8.04 -0.08
C LEU A 128 25.13 9.30 -0.17
N MET A 129 25.52 9.89 0.97
CA MET A 129 26.45 11.02 1.01
C MET A 129 27.93 10.60 0.89
N GLN A 130 28.27 9.37 1.26
CA GLN A 130 29.66 8.87 1.17
C GLN A 130 29.99 8.24 -0.19
N GLY A 131 28.96 7.80 -0.93
CA GLY A 131 29.15 7.25 -2.27
C GLY A 131 29.68 8.30 -3.25
N ASN A 132 30.71 7.95 -4.02
CA ASN A 132 31.07 8.65 -5.28
C ASN A 132 30.13 8.19 -6.43
N GLU A 133 28.86 7.91 -6.10
CA GLU A 133 27.97 7.15 -6.95
C GLU A 133 27.54 8.02 -8.14
N LYS A 134 27.99 7.64 -9.33
CA LYS A 134 27.47 8.21 -10.57
C LYS A 134 25.99 7.79 -10.70
N SER A 135 25.21 8.49 -11.51
CA SER A 135 23.77 8.22 -11.72
C SER A 135 23.39 6.76 -12.05
N ASP A 136 24.35 5.95 -12.49
CA ASP A 136 24.14 4.55 -12.90
C ASP A 136 24.46 3.52 -11.80
N ASP A 137 24.95 3.96 -10.63
CA ASP A 137 25.28 3.05 -9.54
C ASP A 137 24.01 2.55 -8.82
N LYS A 138 23.92 1.23 -8.64
CA LYS A 138 22.78 0.58 -8.02
C LYS A 138 23.00 0.41 -6.52
N ILE A 139 22.00 0.76 -5.73
CA ILE A 139 22.05 0.58 -4.28
C ILE A 139 21.65 -0.84 -3.86
N PRO A 140 22.37 -1.48 -2.91
CA PRO A 140 21.92 -2.71 -2.27
C PRO A 140 20.53 -2.59 -1.66
N PHE A 141 19.75 -3.66 -1.74
CA PHE A 141 18.38 -3.68 -1.26
C PHE A 141 18.01 -5.03 -0.65
N ALA A 142 17.20 -4.99 0.40
CA ALA A 142 16.45 -6.14 0.88
C ALA A 142 15.12 -5.65 1.44
N TRP A 143 14.01 -6.31 1.11
CA TRP A 143 12.70 -5.94 1.65
C TRP A 143 12.64 -5.94 3.18
N TYR A 144 13.47 -6.77 3.84
CA TYR A 144 13.61 -6.83 5.29
C TYR A 144 13.91 -5.45 5.93
N ASP A 145 14.60 -4.56 5.22
CA ASP A 145 14.92 -3.21 5.72
C ASP A 145 13.75 -2.23 5.64
N TRP A 146 12.71 -2.53 4.86
CA TRP A 146 11.71 -1.53 4.45
C TRP A 146 10.28 -1.88 4.84
N ILE A 147 10.09 -2.98 5.58
CA ILE A 147 8.79 -3.46 6.03
C ILE A 147 8.81 -3.72 7.54
N ASP A 148 7.69 -3.46 8.20
CA ASP A 148 7.47 -3.89 9.58
C ASP A 148 7.51 -5.41 9.68
N SER A 149 8.60 -5.93 10.26
CA SER A 149 8.81 -7.35 10.50
C SER A 149 8.74 -7.73 11.99
N HIS A 150 8.16 -6.88 12.86
CA HIS A 150 8.20 -7.05 14.32
C HIS A 150 7.74 -8.45 14.79
N ASP A 151 6.54 -8.88 14.38
CA ASP A 151 6.02 -10.21 14.76
C ASP A 151 6.78 -11.35 14.07
N TYR A 152 7.32 -11.12 12.86
CA TYR A 152 8.13 -12.11 12.15
C TYR A 152 9.52 -12.30 12.80
N ASN A 153 10.12 -11.22 13.32
CA ASN A 153 11.39 -11.24 14.06
C ASN A 153 11.30 -12.14 15.31
N LYS A 154 10.13 -12.24 15.94
CA LYS A 154 9.90 -13.18 17.05
C LYS A 154 10.08 -14.63 16.60
N LEU A 155 9.64 -15.00 15.39
CA LEU A 155 9.90 -16.32 14.83
C LEU A 155 11.39 -16.54 14.55
N LEU A 156 12.09 -15.53 14.03
CA LEU A 156 13.54 -15.60 13.78
C LEU A 156 14.36 -15.77 15.07
N SER A 157 13.78 -15.43 16.23
CA SER A 157 14.44 -15.59 17.53
C SER A 157 14.41 -17.03 18.09
N LEU A 158 13.61 -17.92 17.49
CA LEU A 158 13.44 -19.30 17.95
C LEU A 158 14.70 -20.14 17.66
N LYS A 159 15.18 -20.85 18.68
CA LYS A 159 16.31 -21.79 18.63
C LYS A 159 15.83 -23.23 18.74
N GLU A 160 15.03 -23.54 19.76
CA GLU A 160 14.60 -24.91 20.06
C GLU A 160 13.25 -25.25 19.42
N ASN A 161 12.27 -24.35 19.53
CA ASN A 161 10.89 -24.57 19.10
C ASN A 161 10.63 -23.95 17.72
N LYS A 162 11.50 -24.24 16.74
CA LYS A 162 11.34 -23.73 15.37
C LYS A 162 9.99 -24.15 14.79
N VAL A 163 9.38 -23.24 14.02
CA VAL A 163 8.08 -23.48 13.40
C VAL A 163 8.24 -24.12 12.03
N ASP A 164 7.27 -24.96 11.66
CA ASP A 164 7.23 -25.64 10.37
C ASP A 164 6.14 -25.05 9.46
N CYS A 165 5.95 -25.66 8.29
CA CYS A 165 5.01 -25.16 7.29
C CYS A 165 3.56 -25.29 7.72
N GLU A 166 3.21 -26.31 8.51
CA GLU A 166 1.88 -26.42 9.11
C GLU A 166 1.55 -25.16 9.92
N PHE A 167 2.55 -24.58 10.60
CA PHE A 167 2.39 -23.37 11.37
C PHE A 167 1.99 -22.15 10.53
N LEU A 168 2.52 -22.01 9.30
CA LEU A 168 2.27 -20.86 8.42
C LEU A 168 1.11 -21.05 7.43
N PHE A 169 0.57 -22.26 7.29
CA PHE A 169 -0.41 -22.58 6.25
C PHE A 169 -1.68 -23.28 6.74
N HIS A 170 -1.74 -23.67 8.02
CA HIS A 170 -3.02 -24.07 8.61
C HIS A 170 -3.89 -22.85 8.89
N ASN A 171 -5.21 -23.03 8.92
CA ASN A 171 -6.11 -21.90 9.10
C ASN A 171 -5.87 -21.14 10.41
N ALA A 172 -5.56 -21.88 11.48
CA ALA A 172 -5.15 -21.34 12.77
C ALA A 172 -3.84 -21.99 13.19
N PHE A 173 -3.03 -21.30 13.98
CA PHE A 173 -1.78 -21.86 14.49
C PHE A 173 -2.03 -23.16 15.27
N PRO A 174 -1.18 -24.19 15.12
CA PRO A 174 -1.18 -25.34 16.01
C PRO A 174 -0.95 -24.89 17.46
N ARG A 175 -1.95 -25.07 18.34
CA ARG A 175 -2.00 -24.42 19.67
C ARG A 175 -0.82 -24.81 20.56
N ASP A 176 -0.39 -26.07 20.51
CA ASP A 176 0.72 -26.55 21.31
C ASP A 176 2.05 -25.97 20.81
N LYS A 177 2.27 -25.92 19.48
CA LYS A 177 3.45 -25.27 18.89
C LYS A 177 3.47 -23.78 19.18
N LEU A 178 2.31 -23.10 19.11
CA LEU A 178 2.19 -21.68 19.43
C LEU A 178 2.60 -21.40 20.89
N ARG A 179 2.10 -22.19 21.84
CA ARG A 179 2.44 -22.02 23.27
C ARG A 179 3.92 -22.27 23.55
N LEU A 180 4.53 -23.25 22.90
CA LEU A 180 5.97 -23.52 23.01
C LEU A 180 6.79 -22.35 22.43
N ALA A 181 6.43 -21.88 21.23
CA ALA A 181 7.09 -20.74 20.60
C ALA A 181 6.99 -19.47 21.46
N GLU A 182 5.80 -19.12 21.95
CA GLU A 182 5.59 -17.95 22.82
C GLU A 182 6.34 -18.08 24.15
N GLY A 183 6.44 -19.31 24.69
CA GLY A 183 7.21 -19.60 25.89
C GLY A 183 8.71 -19.32 25.70
N GLU A 184 9.27 -19.65 24.53
CA GLU A 184 10.66 -19.38 24.18
C GLU A 184 10.90 -17.91 23.82
N ILE A 185 9.98 -17.30 23.06
CA ILE A 185 10.00 -15.87 22.69
C ILE A 185 9.98 -14.98 23.95
N GLY A 186 9.25 -15.43 24.99
CA GLY A 186 9.06 -14.70 26.24
C GLY A 186 7.91 -13.69 26.21
N GLU A 187 7.08 -13.72 25.16
CA GLU A 187 5.89 -12.89 24.96
C GLU A 187 4.96 -13.48 23.88
N ARG A 188 3.79 -12.87 23.69
CA ARG A 188 2.82 -13.30 22.66
C ARG A 188 3.37 -13.05 21.25
N LEU A 189 3.14 -14.01 20.35
CA LEU A 189 3.58 -13.92 18.96
C LEU A 189 2.78 -12.85 18.19
N PHE A 190 1.49 -12.74 18.48
CA PHE A 190 0.56 -11.78 17.89
C PHE A 190 -0.49 -11.36 18.93
N SER A 191 -1.11 -10.20 18.71
CA SER A 191 -2.11 -9.65 19.63
C SER A 191 -3.55 -9.91 19.20
N TYR A 192 -3.83 -9.87 17.90
CA TYR A 192 -5.18 -9.97 17.35
C TYR A 192 -5.83 -11.32 17.65
N ASP A 193 -7.00 -11.32 18.31
CA ASP A 193 -7.80 -12.53 18.59
C ASP A 193 -7.02 -13.65 19.33
N ARG A 194 -5.89 -13.32 19.97
CA ARG A 194 -5.01 -14.31 20.59
C ARG A 194 -5.68 -15.07 21.73
N ASP A 195 -6.51 -14.42 22.52
CA ASP A 195 -7.21 -15.04 23.65
C ASP A 195 -8.20 -16.14 23.20
N SER A 196 -8.67 -16.08 21.95
CA SER A 196 -9.58 -17.09 21.40
C SER A 196 -8.94 -18.47 21.24
N TYR A 197 -7.61 -18.56 21.12
CA TYR A 197 -6.88 -19.84 21.05
C TYR A 197 -7.00 -20.66 22.34
N ASP A 198 -7.29 -20.02 23.48
CA ASP A 198 -7.48 -20.69 24.76
C ASP A 198 -8.93 -21.20 24.95
N ASN A 199 -9.83 -20.90 24.01
CA ASN A 199 -11.19 -21.44 23.98
C ASN A 199 -11.26 -22.70 23.09
N ASP A 200 -11.48 -23.87 23.69
CA ASP A 200 -11.50 -25.16 22.97
C ASP A 200 -12.52 -25.20 21.82
N LYS A 201 -13.76 -24.73 22.05
CA LYS A 201 -14.82 -24.74 21.02
C LYS A 201 -14.52 -23.82 19.86
N TRP A 202 -13.87 -22.69 20.12
CA TRP A 202 -13.41 -21.80 19.07
C TRP A 202 -12.28 -22.45 18.29
N TYR A 203 -11.29 -23.00 18.99
CA TYR A 203 -10.08 -23.58 18.39
C TYR A 203 -10.40 -24.78 17.50
N GLU A 204 -11.23 -25.71 17.98
CA GLU A 204 -11.69 -26.85 17.20
C GLU A 204 -12.38 -26.41 15.89
N ARG A 205 -13.23 -25.36 15.95
CA ARG A 205 -13.87 -24.82 14.75
C ARG A 205 -12.87 -24.15 13.80
N ALA A 206 -11.92 -23.39 14.34
CA ALA A 206 -10.91 -22.71 13.54
C ALA A 206 -10.02 -23.72 12.79
N VAL A 207 -9.57 -24.77 13.47
CA VAL A 207 -8.77 -25.85 12.87
C VAL A 207 -9.58 -26.64 11.84
N ASN A 208 -10.85 -26.97 12.13
CA ASN A 208 -11.73 -27.69 11.19
C ASN A 208 -12.04 -26.91 9.90
N ASN A 209 -11.86 -25.58 9.91
CA ASN A 209 -11.97 -24.73 8.71
C ASN A 209 -10.68 -24.70 7.86
N SER A 210 -9.64 -25.44 8.25
CA SER A 210 -8.46 -25.64 7.41
C SER A 210 -8.85 -26.45 6.17
N ASP A 211 -8.45 -25.96 4.99
CA ASP A 211 -8.70 -26.67 3.74
C ASP A 211 -7.78 -27.89 3.69
N GLY A 212 -8.33 -29.09 3.93
CA GLY A 212 -7.54 -30.34 3.98
C GLY A 212 -6.81 -30.68 2.69
N ASN A 213 -7.17 -30.07 1.55
CA ASN A 213 -6.43 -30.23 0.30
C ASN A 213 -5.15 -29.38 0.26
N VAL A 214 -5.02 -28.39 1.15
CA VAL A 214 -3.84 -27.54 1.29
C VAL A 214 -2.62 -28.40 1.51
N ILE A 215 -2.71 -29.40 2.41
CA ILE A 215 -1.62 -30.33 2.74
C ILE A 215 -1.03 -30.99 1.49
N LEU A 216 -1.86 -31.31 0.49
CA LEU A 216 -1.42 -31.92 -0.77
C LEU A 216 -0.76 -30.92 -1.75
N LEU A 217 -1.08 -29.63 -1.62
CA LEU A 217 -0.57 -28.54 -2.46
C LEU A 217 0.59 -27.76 -1.81
N LEU A 218 0.80 -27.90 -0.50
CA LEU A 218 1.78 -27.12 0.26
C LEU A 218 3.19 -27.17 -0.36
N LYS A 219 3.59 -28.30 -0.98
CA LYS A 219 4.93 -28.50 -1.58
C LYS A 219 5.40 -27.38 -2.52
N LYS A 220 4.45 -26.68 -3.16
CA LYS A 220 4.72 -25.58 -4.10
C LYS A 220 4.80 -24.20 -3.44
N HIS A 221 4.22 -24.07 -2.24
CA HIS A 221 4.07 -22.78 -1.58
C HIS A 221 5.16 -22.49 -0.55
N TYR A 222 6.02 -23.45 -0.24
CA TYR A 222 7.05 -23.28 0.78
C TYR A 222 8.37 -23.99 0.45
N TYR A 223 9.42 -23.55 1.12
CA TYR A 223 10.71 -24.22 1.23
C TYR A 223 11.05 -24.47 2.70
N VAL A 224 11.65 -25.63 3.01
CA VAL A 224 12.18 -25.95 4.35
C VAL A 224 13.66 -26.25 4.22
N ASP A 225 14.48 -25.64 5.05
CA ASP A 225 15.92 -25.91 5.10
C ASP A 225 16.20 -27.30 5.73
N PRO A 226 16.73 -28.28 4.96
CA PRO A 226 17.01 -29.62 5.46
C PRO A 226 18.05 -29.66 6.59
N SER A 227 18.90 -28.63 6.70
CA SER A 227 19.90 -28.52 7.77
C SER A 227 19.28 -28.15 9.12
N ASN A 228 18.17 -27.40 9.09
CA ASN A 228 17.38 -27.05 10.26
C ASN A 228 16.38 -28.15 10.65
N TRP A 229 15.99 -29.00 9.69
CA TRP A 229 15.01 -30.08 9.87
C TRP A 229 15.51 -31.42 9.28
N PRO A 230 16.44 -32.13 9.96
CA PRO A 230 16.99 -33.38 9.47
C PRO A 230 15.90 -34.47 9.30
N THR A 231 16.07 -35.25 8.22
CA THR A 231 15.10 -36.21 7.63
C THR A 231 14.59 -37.34 8.55
N SER A 232 15.05 -37.44 9.80
CA SER A 232 14.54 -38.39 10.79
C SER A 232 13.25 -37.94 11.51
N ASN A 233 12.89 -36.66 11.45
CA ASN A 233 11.63 -36.14 12.00
C ASN A 233 10.54 -36.12 10.91
N LYS A 234 9.80 -37.23 10.78
CA LYS A 234 8.80 -37.50 9.72
C LYS A 234 7.48 -36.69 9.78
N LEU A 235 7.50 -35.41 10.17
CA LEU A 235 6.28 -34.58 10.23
C LEU A 235 6.30 -33.30 9.37
N GLY A 236 7.33 -33.05 8.55
CA GLY A 236 7.37 -31.83 7.71
C GLY A 236 8.02 -31.96 6.31
N ASN A 237 8.24 -33.18 5.83
CA ASN A 237 9.23 -33.49 4.78
C ASN A 237 8.76 -33.27 3.33
N ASP A 238 7.90 -32.30 3.08
CA ASP A 238 7.16 -32.17 1.83
C ASP A 238 7.54 -30.94 0.98
N GLY A 239 8.45 -30.08 1.42
CA GLY A 239 8.90 -28.90 0.65
C GLY A 239 10.00 -29.25 -0.36
N ASN A 240 9.72 -29.10 -1.67
CA ASN A 240 10.67 -29.36 -2.76
C ASN A 240 10.90 -28.12 -3.66
N GLY A 241 10.68 -26.91 -3.14
CA GLY A 241 10.90 -25.67 -3.87
C GLY A 241 12.37 -25.45 -4.25
N SER A 242 12.62 -24.82 -5.38
CA SER A 242 13.98 -24.42 -5.81
C SER A 242 14.34 -23.05 -5.24
N LEU A 243 15.57 -22.92 -4.72
CA LEU A 243 16.07 -21.80 -3.91
C LEU A 243 16.77 -20.68 -4.70
N THR A 244 16.68 -20.66 -6.04
CA THR A 244 17.67 -19.91 -6.83
C THR A 244 17.75 -18.43 -6.52
N ASP A 245 16.73 -17.84 -5.87
CA ASP A 245 16.65 -16.41 -5.59
C ASP A 245 16.14 -16.04 -4.18
N THR A 246 16.34 -16.87 -3.13
CA THR A 246 15.82 -16.58 -1.76
C THR A 246 16.87 -16.14 -0.73
N MET A 247 16.54 -15.17 0.13
CA MET A 247 17.42 -14.70 1.22
C MET A 247 17.28 -15.54 2.50
N MET A 248 18.02 -16.65 2.58
CA MET A 248 17.96 -17.57 3.73
C MET A 248 18.55 -17.01 5.04
N SER A 249 19.20 -15.85 5.03
CA SER A 249 19.88 -15.30 6.22
C SER A 249 18.93 -14.80 7.32
N TYR A 250 17.68 -14.50 6.96
CA TYR A 250 16.60 -14.07 7.86
C TYR A 250 15.39 -14.99 7.73
N ASP A 251 15.68 -16.29 7.72
CA ASP A 251 14.69 -17.36 7.72
C ASP A 251 14.81 -18.19 9.00
N ASN A 252 13.68 -18.64 9.57
CA ASN A 252 13.63 -19.62 10.65
C ASN A 252 13.78 -21.08 10.12
N GLY A 253 14.26 -21.23 8.89
CA GLY A 253 14.33 -22.48 8.15
C GLY A 253 13.04 -22.85 7.41
N VAL A 254 12.09 -21.91 7.26
CA VAL A 254 10.87 -22.04 6.46
C VAL A 254 10.58 -20.75 5.68
N ALA A 255 10.74 -20.80 4.35
CA ALA A 255 10.43 -19.69 3.46
C ALA A 255 9.10 -19.90 2.72
N THR A 256 8.28 -18.85 2.64
CA THR A 256 7.06 -18.83 1.82
C THR A 256 7.39 -18.48 0.38
N LEU A 257 7.10 -19.39 -0.55
CA LEU A 257 7.32 -19.23 -1.99
C LEU A 257 6.07 -18.73 -2.74
N ASP A 258 4.88 -18.99 -2.21
CA ASP A 258 3.63 -18.49 -2.77
C ASP A 258 2.56 -18.35 -1.67
N LEU A 259 1.68 -17.36 -1.84
CA LEU A 259 0.77 -16.87 -0.80
C LEU A 259 -0.58 -17.61 -0.82
N PHE A 260 -0.97 -18.14 0.35
CA PHE A 260 -2.21 -18.88 0.55
C PHE A 260 -3.16 -18.13 1.51
N ASP A 261 -4.02 -17.31 0.92
CA ASP A 261 -4.92 -16.39 1.63
C ASP A 261 -6.18 -17.05 2.21
N LYS A 262 -6.28 -18.38 2.34
CA LYS A 262 -7.43 -19.02 3.02
C LYS A 262 -7.12 -19.44 4.46
N VAL A 263 -6.26 -18.69 5.13
CA VAL A 263 -5.96 -18.81 6.56
C VAL A 263 -6.48 -17.61 7.34
N ARG A 264 -6.42 -17.65 8.67
CA ARG A 264 -6.78 -16.51 9.51
C ARG A 264 -5.77 -15.35 9.39
N PRO A 265 -6.17 -14.11 9.74
CA PRO A 265 -5.34 -12.93 9.53
C PRO A 265 -3.98 -13.01 10.21
N GLU A 266 -3.93 -13.49 11.46
CA GLU A 266 -2.69 -13.60 12.22
C GLU A 266 -1.72 -14.65 11.67
N VAL A 267 -2.22 -15.64 10.93
CA VAL A 267 -1.37 -16.62 10.22
C VAL A 267 -0.89 -16.00 8.91
N TYR A 268 -1.82 -15.39 8.18
CA TYR A 268 -1.55 -14.79 6.87
C TYR A 268 -0.50 -13.68 6.94
N GLN A 269 -0.47 -12.86 8.01
CA GLN A 269 0.54 -11.82 8.17
C GLN A 269 1.97 -12.40 8.22
N LEU A 270 2.21 -13.52 8.90
CA LEU A 270 3.54 -14.13 9.01
C LEU A 270 3.94 -14.80 7.69
N GLN A 271 2.98 -15.40 7.00
CA GLN A 271 3.15 -15.92 5.64
C GLN A 271 3.54 -14.80 4.66
N ALA A 272 2.82 -13.68 4.68
CA ALA A 272 3.06 -12.52 3.84
C ALA A 272 4.46 -11.92 4.09
N ARG A 273 4.88 -11.78 5.35
CA ARG A 273 6.23 -11.32 5.70
C ARG A 273 7.32 -12.25 5.21
N SER A 274 7.16 -13.55 5.43
CA SER A 274 8.08 -14.56 4.89
C SER A 274 8.19 -14.45 3.36
N TYR A 275 7.07 -14.27 2.66
CA TYR A 275 7.07 -14.13 1.19
C TYR A 275 7.79 -12.86 0.72
N VAL A 276 7.51 -11.72 1.35
CA VAL A 276 8.12 -10.44 0.96
C VAL A 276 9.64 -10.47 1.17
N ILE A 277 10.10 -10.98 2.31
CA ILE A 277 11.53 -11.05 2.65
C ILE A 277 12.28 -12.02 1.74
N ASN A 278 11.69 -13.21 1.50
CA ASN A 278 12.42 -14.31 0.88
C ASN A 278 12.20 -14.40 -0.63
N THR A 279 11.03 -14.04 -1.13
CA THR A 279 10.59 -14.43 -2.48
C THR A 279 10.27 -13.24 -3.36
N LEU A 280 9.65 -12.19 -2.81
CA LEU A 280 9.24 -11.04 -3.61
C LEU A 280 10.44 -10.41 -4.33
N VAL A 281 10.23 -10.11 -5.61
CA VAL A 281 11.23 -9.46 -6.46
C VAL A 281 11.47 -8.04 -5.95
N HIS A 282 12.72 -7.57 -6.05
CA HIS A 282 13.08 -6.22 -5.65
C HIS A 282 12.50 -5.15 -6.59
N PRO A 283 12.21 -3.95 -6.05
CA PRO A 283 11.78 -2.81 -6.84
C PRO A 283 12.88 -2.40 -7.85
N LEU A 284 12.51 -1.58 -8.83
CA LEU A 284 13.45 -0.98 -9.78
C LEU A 284 14.29 0.11 -9.12
N SER A 285 13.70 0.85 -8.18
CA SER A 285 14.36 2.00 -7.53
C SER A 285 13.80 2.29 -6.14
N ILE A 286 14.49 3.17 -5.42
CA ILE A 286 13.96 3.93 -4.28
C ILE A 286 13.81 5.39 -4.70
N THR A 287 12.69 6.01 -4.39
CA THR A 287 12.43 7.45 -4.57
C THR A 287 12.28 8.12 -3.20
N ILE A 288 13.20 9.02 -2.87
CA ILE A 288 13.23 9.76 -1.62
C ILE A 288 12.50 11.09 -1.80
N MET A 289 11.53 11.38 -0.94
CA MET A 289 10.76 12.62 -0.97
C MET A 289 11.42 13.72 -0.11
N ASN A 290 11.48 14.94 -0.64
CA ASN A 290 11.71 16.16 0.14
C ASN A 290 10.40 16.93 0.22
N SER A 291 9.52 16.46 1.11
CA SER A 291 8.13 16.91 1.23
C SER A 291 7.43 16.89 -0.14
N ASP A 292 6.72 17.96 -0.50
CA ASP A 292 6.03 18.15 -1.78
C ASP A 292 6.86 18.92 -2.84
N LYS A 293 8.15 19.18 -2.57
CA LYS A 293 8.97 20.11 -3.36
C LYS A 293 9.70 19.42 -4.50
N GLU A 294 10.34 18.30 -4.19
CA GLU A 294 11.17 17.53 -5.12
C GLU A 294 11.36 16.10 -4.63
N SER A 295 11.88 15.24 -5.50
CA SER A 295 12.24 13.87 -5.16
C SER A 295 13.58 13.47 -5.77
N TYR A 296 14.22 12.46 -5.19
CA TYR A 296 15.50 11.90 -5.63
C TYR A 296 15.35 10.39 -5.86
N GLN A 297 15.83 9.87 -7.00
CA GLN A 297 15.63 8.47 -7.35
C GLN A 297 16.96 7.72 -7.52
N TYR A 298 17.07 6.58 -6.85
CA TYR A 298 18.24 5.70 -6.88
C TYR A 298 17.84 4.32 -7.40
N LEU A 299 18.57 3.80 -8.40
CA LEU A 299 18.32 2.47 -8.92
C LEU A 299 18.71 1.40 -7.90
N VAL A 300 17.91 0.34 -7.82
CA VAL A 300 18.14 -0.76 -6.87
C VAL A 300 18.91 -1.90 -7.54
N ASP A 301 19.84 -2.49 -6.79
CA ASP A 301 20.40 -3.80 -7.13
C ASP A 301 19.36 -4.88 -6.87
N ARG A 302 18.79 -5.38 -7.96
CA ARG A 302 17.72 -6.39 -7.94
C ARG A 302 18.26 -7.81 -7.78
N ASP A 303 19.56 -8.00 -7.98
CA ASP A 303 20.19 -9.31 -7.99
C ASP A 303 20.74 -9.65 -6.59
N SER A 304 21.20 -8.65 -5.82
CA SER A 304 21.70 -8.89 -4.46
C SER A 304 20.66 -8.60 -3.37
N ARG A 305 20.31 -9.63 -2.60
CA ARG A 305 19.49 -9.52 -1.38
C ARG A 305 20.36 -9.17 -0.17
N LYS A 306 20.83 -7.92 -0.14
CA LYS A 306 21.73 -7.41 0.89
C LYS A 306 21.07 -6.30 1.68
N ASN A 307 20.79 -6.59 2.95
CA ASN A 307 20.25 -5.63 3.89
C ASN A 307 21.32 -4.70 4.49
N ILE A 308 20.96 -3.79 5.41
CA ILE A 308 21.91 -2.83 6.02
C ILE A 308 23.14 -3.47 6.69
N ILE A 309 23.01 -4.72 7.17
CA ILE A 309 24.11 -5.48 7.78
C ILE A 309 25.01 -6.09 6.71
N THR A 310 24.43 -6.90 5.82
CA THR A 310 25.16 -7.70 4.83
C THR A 310 25.71 -6.88 3.67
N SER A 311 25.14 -5.71 3.40
CA SER A 311 25.71 -4.69 2.50
C SER A 311 26.92 -3.96 3.10
N GLY A 312 27.14 -4.09 4.41
CA GLY A 312 28.16 -3.35 5.16
C GLY A 312 27.84 -1.88 5.39
N ARG A 313 26.64 -1.40 5.01
CA ARG A 313 26.20 -0.01 5.17
C ARG A 313 26.21 0.44 6.62
N LEU A 314 25.63 -0.38 7.51
CA LEU A 314 25.64 -0.08 8.93
C LEU A 314 27.06 -0.06 9.49
N GLN A 315 27.94 -0.96 9.04
CA GLN A 315 29.34 -0.96 9.48
C GLN A 315 30.05 0.32 9.05
N ARG A 316 29.87 0.79 7.80
CA ARG A 316 30.42 2.07 7.33
C ARG A 316 29.91 3.25 8.16
N PHE A 317 28.61 3.26 8.49
CA PHE A 317 28.04 4.28 9.36
C PHE A 317 28.71 4.30 10.74
N ILE A 318 28.90 3.13 11.35
CA ILE A 318 29.58 2.99 12.65
C ILE A 318 31.03 3.46 12.55
N ASP A 319 31.77 2.99 11.54
CA ASP A 319 33.19 3.32 11.33
C ASP A 319 33.38 4.84 11.09
N GLY A 320 32.40 5.50 10.47
CA GLY A 320 32.35 6.94 10.26
C GLY A 320 32.36 7.78 11.54
N HIS A 321 32.02 7.18 12.69
CA HIS A 321 32.12 7.84 14.01
C HIS A 321 33.51 7.70 14.64
N GLY A 322 34.43 6.95 14.01
CA GLY A 322 35.76 6.65 14.50
C GLY A 322 35.85 5.34 15.28
N PRO A 323 36.96 4.59 15.16
CA PRO A 323 37.09 3.22 15.68
C PRO A 323 37.06 3.13 17.21
N GLU A 324 37.43 4.20 17.90
CA GLU A 324 37.47 4.27 19.38
C GLU A 324 36.15 4.77 19.99
N THR A 325 35.16 5.12 19.17
CA THR A 325 33.89 5.68 19.66
C THR A 325 33.07 4.59 20.33
N PRO A 326 32.71 4.73 21.62
CA PRO A 326 31.90 3.75 22.32
C PRO A 326 30.53 3.55 21.66
N ARG A 327 30.06 2.31 21.54
CA ARG A 327 28.75 1.99 20.94
C ARG A 327 27.60 2.80 21.55
N LYS A 328 27.56 2.89 22.88
CA LYS A 328 26.57 3.66 23.66
C LYS A 328 26.53 5.18 23.38
N SER A 329 27.52 5.71 22.67
CA SER A 329 27.55 7.11 22.23
C SER A 329 27.16 7.31 20.78
N ILE A 330 26.99 6.24 20.01
CA ILE A 330 26.54 6.32 18.61
C ILE A 330 25.02 6.40 18.60
N LYS A 331 24.51 7.55 18.15
CA LYS A 331 23.09 7.88 18.05
C LYS A 331 22.68 8.03 16.59
N PHE A 332 21.44 7.65 16.29
CA PHE A 332 20.89 7.70 14.93
C PHE A 332 19.96 8.91 14.75
N ASP A 333 20.57 10.05 14.41
CA ASP A 333 19.88 11.31 14.15
C ASP A 333 19.42 11.41 12.68
N HIS A 334 18.38 10.66 12.37
CA HIS A 334 17.82 10.57 11.02
C HIS A 334 17.42 11.92 10.42
N ILE A 335 16.84 12.83 11.21
CA ILE A 335 16.38 14.13 10.70
C ILE A 335 17.56 14.97 10.25
N ASN A 336 18.61 15.09 11.07
CA ASN A 336 19.77 15.89 10.68
C ASN A 336 20.58 15.23 9.56
N LYS A 337 20.67 13.89 9.52
CA LYS A 337 21.29 13.16 8.41
C LYS A 337 20.54 13.37 7.10
N PHE A 338 19.21 13.33 7.12
CA PHE A 338 18.38 13.60 5.95
C PHE A 338 18.57 15.04 5.43
N LYS A 339 18.58 16.04 6.33
CA LYS A 339 18.86 17.44 5.94
C LYS A 339 20.21 17.61 5.26
N GLN A 340 21.26 16.95 5.79
CA GLN A 340 22.59 16.95 5.17
C GLN A 340 22.56 16.29 3.79
N PHE A 341 21.81 15.18 3.65
CA PHE A 341 21.66 14.48 2.39
C PHE A 341 21.00 15.36 1.32
N VAL A 342 19.90 16.05 1.64
CA VAL A 342 19.19 16.95 0.71
C VAL A 342 20.10 18.03 0.12
N GLU A 343 21.09 18.50 0.89
CA GLU A 343 22.05 19.54 0.46
C GLU A 343 23.28 18.97 -0.30
N SER A 344 23.45 17.65 -0.28
CA SER A 344 24.61 16.95 -0.85
C SER A 344 24.62 16.96 -2.38
N ASP A 345 25.79 16.71 -2.97
CA ASP A 345 25.90 16.58 -4.43
C ASP A 345 25.21 15.30 -4.95
N SER A 346 25.21 14.24 -4.15
CA SER A 346 24.46 13.00 -4.45
C SER A 346 22.98 13.28 -4.70
N ALA A 347 22.32 14.05 -3.82
CA ALA A 347 20.92 14.42 -4.00
C ALA A 347 20.70 15.27 -5.27
N LYS A 348 21.60 16.21 -5.58
CA LYS A 348 21.49 17.05 -6.79
C LYS A 348 21.60 16.22 -8.06
N GLU A 349 22.49 15.24 -8.10
CA GLU A 349 22.70 14.36 -9.25
C GLU A 349 21.53 13.39 -9.47
N HIS A 350 20.86 12.96 -8.40
CA HIS A 350 19.75 12.01 -8.44
C HIS A 350 18.36 12.66 -8.42
N LYS A 351 18.30 13.99 -8.52
CA LYS A 351 17.04 14.73 -8.57
C LYS A 351 16.21 14.29 -9.77
N VAL A 352 14.95 13.92 -9.51
CA VAL A 352 14.04 13.50 -10.57
C VAL A 352 13.62 14.69 -11.42
N VAL A 353 13.81 14.56 -12.72
CA VAL A 353 13.43 15.55 -13.73
C VAL A 353 12.72 14.82 -14.87
N ILE A 354 11.49 15.24 -15.17
CA ILE A 354 10.68 14.67 -16.26
C ILE A 354 10.57 15.71 -17.36
N ASP A 355 11.32 15.50 -18.44
CA ASP A 355 11.43 16.44 -19.56
C ASP A 355 10.08 16.70 -20.23
N GLU A 356 9.22 15.69 -20.34
CA GLU A 356 7.86 15.80 -20.90
C GLU A 356 6.98 16.77 -20.10
N ILE A 357 7.25 16.96 -18.81
CA ILE A 357 6.53 17.90 -17.95
C ILE A 357 7.12 19.30 -18.11
N ILE A 358 8.46 19.42 -18.09
CA ILE A 358 9.17 20.70 -18.24
C ILE A 358 8.91 21.35 -19.60
N ALA A 359 9.00 20.56 -20.68
CA ALA A 359 8.83 21.04 -22.05
C ALA A 359 7.44 21.63 -22.31
N ASN A 360 6.42 21.16 -21.58
CA ASN A 360 5.05 21.65 -21.69
C ASN A 360 4.83 23.02 -20.99
N LYS A 361 5.85 23.63 -20.37
CA LYS A 361 5.77 24.91 -19.61
C LYS A 361 4.63 24.97 -18.59
N GLN A 362 3.99 23.85 -18.30
CA GLN A 362 2.78 23.78 -17.52
C GLN A 362 3.09 23.08 -16.22
N ARG A 363 2.85 23.83 -15.16
CA ARG A 363 2.39 23.30 -13.88
C ARG A 363 3.42 22.53 -13.05
N GLN A 364 4.44 23.23 -12.57
CA GLN A 364 4.54 23.27 -11.11
C GLN A 364 3.25 23.92 -10.62
N SER A 365 2.57 23.35 -9.62
CA SER A 365 1.44 24.03 -9.00
C SER A 365 1.89 25.45 -8.69
N ASP A 366 1.41 26.41 -9.47
CA ASP A 366 1.54 27.79 -9.07
C ASP A 366 0.64 27.87 -7.85
N ASP A 367 1.22 27.80 -6.66
CA ASP A 367 0.48 27.81 -5.41
C ASP A 367 -0.34 29.12 -5.27
N SER A 368 -0.15 30.11 -6.17
CA SER A 368 -1.01 31.28 -6.32
C SER A 368 -2.33 31.04 -7.09
N MET A 369 -2.46 29.91 -7.81
CA MET A 369 -3.63 29.56 -8.61
C MET A 369 -4.50 28.52 -7.89
N PRO A 370 -5.80 28.78 -7.67
CA PRO A 370 -6.68 27.89 -6.91
C PRO A 370 -7.19 26.66 -7.71
N TYR A 371 -6.66 26.40 -8.91
CA TYR A 371 -7.12 25.32 -9.79
C TYR A 371 -5.99 24.75 -10.67
N VAL A 372 -6.15 23.48 -11.06
CA VAL A 372 -5.27 22.77 -11.98
C VAL A 372 -5.87 22.81 -13.40
N VAL A 373 -5.10 23.23 -14.40
CA VAL A 373 -5.61 23.58 -15.75
C VAL A 373 -5.62 22.40 -16.74
N LEU A 374 -6.46 21.38 -16.63
CA LEU A 374 -6.40 20.20 -17.52
C LEU A 374 -6.41 20.52 -19.03
N ASN A 375 -5.58 19.85 -19.86
CA ASN A 375 -5.65 19.96 -21.33
C ASN A 375 -6.27 18.71 -21.95
N GLU A 376 -6.88 18.88 -23.12
CA GLU A 376 -7.41 17.78 -23.94
C GLU A 376 -6.36 16.70 -24.23
N ASN A 377 -5.14 17.11 -24.62
CA ASN A 377 -4.05 16.18 -24.93
C ASN A 377 -3.56 15.35 -23.72
N ASP A 378 -3.94 15.70 -22.48
CA ASP A 378 -3.56 14.89 -21.31
C ASP A 378 -4.40 13.60 -21.23
N PHE A 379 -5.53 13.54 -21.95
CA PHE A 379 -6.47 12.41 -21.98
C PHE A 379 -6.29 11.49 -23.19
N GLU A 380 -5.25 11.72 -23.99
CA GLU A 380 -4.92 10.94 -25.18
C GLU A 380 -3.56 10.25 -25.03
N PHE A 381 -3.44 9.02 -25.54
CA PHE A 381 -2.19 8.28 -25.53
C PHE A 381 -2.11 7.29 -26.71
N ASP A 382 -1.06 7.39 -27.52
CA ASP A 382 -0.78 6.47 -28.62
C ASP A 382 0.30 5.45 -28.20
N ALA A 383 -0.17 4.28 -27.77
CA ALA A 383 0.71 3.19 -27.31
C ALA A 383 1.65 2.69 -28.41
N MET A 384 1.19 2.61 -29.66
CA MET A 384 1.98 2.06 -30.76
C MET A 384 3.08 3.02 -31.19
N ALA A 385 2.80 4.33 -31.18
CA ALA A 385 3.83 5.35 -31.38
C ALA A 385 4.88 5.31 -30.26
N LYS A 386 4.46 5.20 -28.99
CA LYS A 386 5.40 5.15 -27.86
C LYS A 386 6.25 3.88 -27.86
N ILE A 387 5.68 2.73 -28.23
CA ILE A 387 6.46 1.48 -28.41
C ILE A 387 7.55 1.69 -29.47
N LYS A 388 7.22 2.24 -30.64
CA LYS A 388 8.19 2.50 -31.71
C LYS A 388 9.28 3.47 -31.28
N GLU A 389 8.92 4.52 -30.53
CA GLU A 389 9.86 5.49 -29.98
C GLU A 389 10.87 4.81 -29.05
N LEU A 390 10.41 3.99 -28.11
CA LEU A 390 11.27 3.28 -27.15
C LEU A 390 12.12 2.21 -27.82
N GLU A 391 11.57 1.46 -28.77
CA GLU A 391 12.32 0.46 -29.54
C GLU A 391 13.43 1.08 -30.40
N ALA A 392 13.22 2.29 -30.92
CA ALA A 392 14.23 2.99 -31.72
C ALA A 392 15.48 3.39 -30.90
N ARG A 393 15.39 3.40 -29.58
CA ARG A 393 16.50 3.68 -28.64
C ARG A 393 16.74 2.53 -27.66
N SER A 394 16.47 1.30 -28.08
CA SER A 394 16.51 0.12 -27.21
C SER A 394 17.82 -0.08 -26.44
N ASP A 395 18.93 0.43 -26.97
CA ASP A 395 20.27 0.28 -26.38
C ASP A 395 20.51 1.26 -25.21
N ASP A 396 19.70 2.32 -25.09
CA ASP A 396 19.87 3.42 -24.13
C ASP A 396 18.69 3.52 -23.13
N LEU A 397 17.86 2.47 -23.01
CA LEU A 397 16.71 2.50 -22.09
C LEU A 397 17.14 2.34 -20.63
N THR A 398 16.60 3.19 -19.76
CA THR A 398 16.70 2.99 -18.32
C THR A 398 15.92 1.73 -17.87
N PRO A 399 16.19 1.18 -16.67
CA PRO A 399 15.42 0.05 -16.15
C PRO A 399 13.91 0.30 -16.10
N HIS A 400 13.49 1.53 -15.75
CA HIS A 400 12.08 1.94 -15.75
C HIS A 400 11.48 1.96 -17.15
N GLU A 401 12.17 2.56 -18.11
CA GLU A 401 11.70 2.62 -19.50
C GLU A 401 11.60 1.25 -20.15
N LYS A 402 12.53 0.35 -19.81
CA LYS A 402 12.44 -1.05 -20.25
C LYS A 402 11.22 -1.76 -19.65
N SER A 403 10.98 -1.61 -18.35
CA SER A 403 9.79 -2.17 -17.69
C SER A 403 8.49 -1.60 -18.27
N TYR A 404 8.49 -0.32 -18.61
CA TYR A 404 7.37 0.35 -19.24
C TYR A 404 7.14 -0.15 -20.68
N LEU A 405 8.20 -0.27 -21.49
CA LEU A 405 8.13 -0.86 -22.82
C LEU A 405 7.56 -2.29 -22.78
N ASP A 406 8.03 -3.11 -21.85
CA ASP A 406 7.54 -4.48 -21.65
C ASP A 406 6.04 -4.48 -21.29
N SER A 407 5.58 -3.54 -20.47
CA SER A 407 4.17 -3.38 -20.10
C SER A 407 3.29 -2.93 -21.28
N LEU A 408 3.78 -2.00 -22.11
CA LEU A 408 3.10 -1.59 -23.33
C LEU A 408 2.97 -2.75 -24.33
N LYS A 409 4.07 -3.49 -24.54
CA LYS A 409 4.07 -4.69 -25.40
C LYS A 409 3.13 -5.76 -24.87
N PHE A 410 3.16 -6.01 -23.56
CA PHE A 410 2.27 -6.98 -22.92
C PHE A 410 0.80 -6.62 -23.15
N SER A 411 0.38 -5.41 -22.76
CA SER A 411 -1.03 -4.98 -22.89
C SER A 411 -1.54 -4.94 -24.32
N THR A 412 -0.67 -4.65 -25.29
CA THR A 412 -1.05 -4.59 -26.72
C THR A 412 -0.99 -5.97 -27.41
N SER A 413 -0.41 -6.99 -26.77
CA SER A 413 -0.21 -8.32 -27.37
C SER A 413 -1.42 -9.25 -27.34
N PHE A 414 -2.43 -8.97 -26.49
CA PHE A 414 -3.63 -9.80 -26.39
C PHE A 414 -4.91 -8.98 -26.23
N HIS A 415 -6.04 -9.57 -26.60
CA HIS A 415 -7.35 -8.93 -26.45
C HIS A 415 -7.68 -8.79 -24.96
N TYR A 416 -8.18 -7.61 -24.54
CA TYR A 416 -8.55 -7.28 -23.16
C TYR A 416 -9.51 -8.26 -22.45
N ALA A 417 -10.17 -9.16 -23.20
CA ALA A 417 -11.05 -10.18 -22.66
C ALA A 417 -10.26 -11.33 -22.00
N PHE A 418 -9.00 -11.50 -22.40
CA PHE A 418 -8.07 -12.51 -21.90
C PHE A 418 -7.03 -11.91 -20.95
N ALA A 419 -7.14 -10.63 -20.60
CA ALA A 419 -6.23 -9.98 -19.67
C ALA A 419 -6.25 -10.69 -18.31
N PRO A 420 -5.12 -11.23 -17.82
CA PRO A 420 -5.09 -11.78 -16.47
C PRO A 420 -5.31 -10.66 -15.46
N LYS A 421 -5.85 -11.01 -14.28
CA LYS A 421 -5.93 -10.07 -13.17
C LYS A 421 -4.51 -9.72 -12.71
N TYR A 422 -4.19 -8.43 -12.67
CA TYR A 422 -2.86 -7.96 -12.25
C TYR A 422 -2.77 -7.83 -10.72
N PHE A 423 -3.63 -7.01 -10.13
CA PHE A 423 -3.63 -6.78 -8.69
C PHE A 423 -4.33 -7.91 -7.93
N LEU A 424 -3.71 -8.36 -6.85
CA LEU A 424 -4.25 -9.39 -5.98
C LEU A 424 -4.41 -8.81 -4.58
N GLU A 425 -5.61 -8.95 -4.04
CA GLU A 425 -5.96 -8.50 -2.70
C GLU A 425 -6.04 -9.69 -1.73
N SER A 426 -6.05 -9.39 -0.43
CA SER A 426 -6.20 -10.36 0.65
C SER A 426 -7.65 -10.82 0.86
N SER A 427 -8.45 -10.88 -0.22
CA SER A 427 -9.90 -11.07 -0.22
C SER A 427 -10.37 -12.39 0.40
N HIS A 428 -9.53 -13.43 0.40
CA HIS A 428 -9.94 -14.74 0.90
C HIS A 428 -9.54 -15.00 2.36
N VAL A 429 -8.81 -14.07 3.00
CA VAL A 429 -8.35 -14.21 4.38
C VAL A 429 -9.56 -14.48 5.27
N GLN A 430 -9.52 -15.60 5.99
CA GLN A 430 -10.67 -16.07 6.76
C GLN A 430 -11.01 -15.07 7.86
N SER A 431 -12.31 -14.90 8.14
CA SER A 431 -12.80 -13.92 9.10
C SER A 431 -12.50 -12.44 8.75
N PHE A 432 -11.90 -12.18 7.58
CA PHE A 432 -11.54 -10.84 7.09
C PHE A 432 -12.06 -10.53 5.67
N LYS A 433 -12.71 -11.48 5.01
CA LYS A 433 -13.05 -11.44 3.56
C LYS A 433 -13.68 -10.14 3.05
N LYS A 434 -14.58 -9.50 3.80
CA LYS A 434 -15.21 -8.24 3.37
C LYS A 434 -14.21 -7.09 3.28
N TYR A 435 -13.21 -7.07 4.16
CA TYR A 435 -12.22 -6.01 4.30
C TYR A 435 -10.91 -6.33 3.57
N GLY A 436 -10.64 -7.61 3.30
CA GLY A 436 -9.45 -8.08 2.59
C GLY A 436 -9.26 -7.51 1.19
N ASN A 437 -10.34 -7.03 0.55
CA ASN A 437 -10.33 -6.38 -0.76
C ASN A 437 -9.62 -5.02 -0.78
N HIS A 438 -9.19 -4.49 0.36
CA HIS A 438 -8.51 -3.18 0.45
C HIS A 438 -7.07 -3.31 0.97
N PHE A 439 -6.53 -4.54 0.92
CA PHE A 439 -5.17 -4.84 1.34
C PHE A 439 -4.46 -5.63 0.25
N ASP A 440 -3.29 -5.16 -0.15
CA ASP A 440 -2.41 -5.83 -1.08
C ASP A 440 -2.02 -7.20 -0.50
N LYS A 441 -2.17 -8.23 -1.34
CA LYS A 441 -1.95 -9.61 -0.93
C LYS A 441 -0.54 -9.85 -0.38
N ARG A 442 0.47 -9.14 -0.90
CA ARG A 442 1.89 -9.31 -0.55
C ARG A 442 2.23 -8.64 0.77
N PHE A 443 1.73 -7.43 1.00
CA PHE A 443 2.15 -6.60 2.12
C PHE A 443 1.21 -6.65 3.33
N PHE A 444 0.16 -7.47 3.30
CA PHE A 444 -0.76 -7.67 4.43
C PHE A 444 -0.02 -7.91 5.75
N ASN A 445 -0.34 -7.10 6.76
CA ASN A 445 0.28 -7.18 8.10
C ASN A 445 -0.75 -7.13 9.22
N GLY A 446 -1.69 -8.06 9.16
CA GLY A 446 -2.73 -8.19 10.18
C GLY A 446 -3.96 -7.32 9.91
N PRO A 447 -5.05 -7.59 10.63
CA PRO A 447 -6.35 -7.01 10.33
C PRO A 447 -6.51 -5.63 10.98
N LEU A 448 -5.92 -4.60 10.38
CA LEU A 448 -5.99 -3.21 10.88
C LEU A 448 -7.41 -2.69 11.13
N ILE A 449 -8.44 -3.27 10.49
CA ILE A 449 -9.85 -2.93 10.74
C ILE A 449 -10.26 -3.10 12.22
N ALA A 450 -9.54 -3.95 12.97
CA ALA A 450 -9.77 -4.14 14.39
C ALA A 450 -9.32 -2.94 15.23
N ASP A 451 -8.51 -2.05 14.66
CA ASP A 451 -8.10 -0.76 15.21
C ASP A 451 -8.43 0.37 14.22
N PRO A 452 -9.69 0.86 14.20
CA PRO A 452 -10.13 1.88 13.26
C PRO A 452 -9.29 3.17 13.30
N PHE A 453 -8.72 3.52 14.45
CA PHE A 453 -7.89 4.72 14.59
C PHE A 453 -6.55 4.56 13.87
N GLN A 454 -5.89 3.41 14.04
CA GLN A 454 -4.67 3.09 13.30
C GLN A 454 -4.92 3.05 11.79
N MET A 455 -6.07 2.49 11.39
CA MET A 455 -6.47 2.45 9.99
C MET A 455 -6.71 3.85 9.41
N GLU A 456 -7.44 4.72 10.10
CA GLU A 456 -7.69 6.11 9.70
C GLU A 456 -6.36 6.88 9.57
N MET A 457 -5.46 6.77 10.55
CA MET A 457 -4.15 7.42 10.52
C MET A 457 -3.28 6.96 9.35
N ARG A 458 -3.28 5.66 9.04
CA ARG A 458 -2.52 5.12 7.90
C ARG A 458 -3.10 5.57 6.57
N LEU A 459 -4.42 5.56 6.39
CA LEU A 459 -5.07 6.04 5.18
C LEU A 459 -4.82 7.54 4.96
N ASP A 460 -4.89 8.36 6.02
CA ASP A 460 -4.57 9.79 5.94
C ASP A 460 -3.11 10.02 5.52
N SER A 461 -2.17 9.34 6.17
CA SER A 461 -0.75 9.39 5.80
C SER A 461 -0.52 8.98 4.35
N LEU A 462 -1.17 7.90 3.91
CA LEU A 462 -1.05 7.37 2.57
C LEU A 462 -1.56 8.36 1.50
N ILE A 463 -2.74 8.95 1.69
CA ILE A 463 -3.31 9.94 0.76
C ILE A 463 -2.42 11.19 0.70
N ARG A 464 -1.98 11.70 1.85
CA ARG A 464 -1.08 12.86 1.93
C ARG A 464 0.22 12.60 1.18
N ASN A 465 0.86 11.46 1.43
CA ASN A 465 2.13 11.11 0.80
C ASN A 465 1.99 10.90 -0.71
N TYR A 466 0.89 10.29 -1.17
CA TYR A 466 0.60 10.21 -2.60
C TYR A 466 0.45 11.61 -3.24
N GLN A 467 -0.26 12.53 -2.58
CA GLN A 467 -0.43 13.90 -3.07
C GLN A 467 0.90 14.68 -3.12
N LYS A 468 1.75 14.56 -2.08
CA LYS A 468 3.10 15.13 -2.08
C LYS A 468 3.94 14.55 -3.20
N PHE A 469 3.88 13.22 -3.38
CA PHE A 469 4.57 12.51 -4.45
C PHE A 469 4.20 13.03 -5.83
N VAL A 470 2.90 13.14 -6.16
CA VAL A 470 2.50 13.66 -7.49
C VAL A 470 2.90 15.12 -7.66
N LYS A 471 2.77 15.96 -6.62
CA LYS A 471 3.14 17.38 -6.66
C LYS A 471 4.64 17.58 -6.90
N ALA A 472 5.48 16.92 -6.11
CA ALA A 472 6.94 17.02 -6.21
C ALA A 472 7.49 16.62 -7.58
N ASN A 473 6.77 15.71 -8.28
CA ASN A 473 7.15 15.19 -9.58
C ASN A 473 6.37 15.84 -10.75
N GLY A 474 5.57 16.88 -10.48
CA GLY A 474 4.80 17.60 -11.50
C GLY A 474 3.68 16.78 -12.16
N LEU A 475 3.27 15.67 -11.57
CA LEU A 475 2.18 14.84 -12.05
C LEU A 475 0.83 15.43 -11.65
N ILE A 476 -0.18 15.25 -12.50
CA ILE A 476 -1.54 15.68 -12.24
C ILE A 476 -2.35 14.49 -11.76
N SER A 477 -2.95 14.62 -10.57
CA SER A 477 -3.88 13.66 -9.98
C SER A 477 -4.89 14.39 -9.09
N TRP A 478 -6.05 13.80 -8.84
CA TRP A 478 -7.10 14.34 -7.97
C TRP A 478 -7.86 13.24 -7.23
N LEU A 479 -8.53 13.63 -6.13
CA LEU A 479 -9.39 12.73 -5.35
C LEU A 479 -10.56 12.23 -6.20
N ALA A 480 -10.89 10.95 -6.08
CA ALA A 480 -12.01 10.33 -6.79
C ALA A 480 -13.00 9.66 -5.84
N HIS A 481 -14.17 9.29 -6.37
CA HIS A 481 -15.17 8.43 -5.72
C HIS A 481 -15.44 8.79 -4.24
N GLY A 482 -15.43 7.79 -3.34
CA GLY A 482 -15.72 7.95 -1.91
C GLY A 482 -14.79 8.94 -1.24
N THR A 483 -13.51 8.92 -1.61
CA THR A 483 -12.48 9.85 -1.10
C THR A 483 -12.80 11.30 -1.42
N MET A 484 -13.20 11.60 -2.66
CA MET A 484 -13.62 12.95 -3.05
C MET A 484 -14.88 13.38 -2.29
N TYR A 485 -15.87 12.50 -2.20
CA TYR A 485 -17.11 12.79 -1.47
C TYR A 485 -16.84 13.10 -0.01
N GLY A 486 -16.05 12.27 0.69
CA GLY A 486 -15.67 12.52 2.09
C GLY A 486 -15.02 13.90 2.25
N TRP A 487 -14.03 14.19 1.41
CA TRP A 487 -13.33 15.47 1.44
C TRP A 487 -14.28 16.67 1.24
N MET A 488 -15.26 16.57 0.34
CA MET A 488 -16.23 17.65 0.11
C MET A 488 -17.08 17.99 1.35
N TYR A 489 -17.35 17.02 2.24
CA TYR A 489 -18.17 17.25 3.44
C TYR A 489 -17.42 18.05 4.52
N ASN A 490 -16.20 17.61 4.87
CA ASN A 490 -15.45 18.20 6.00
C ASN A 490 -13.92 18.08 5.86
N GLY A 491 -13.41 17.77 4.67
CA GLY A 491 -11.98 17.60 4.39
C GLY A 491 -11.39 16.29 4.93
N ARG A 492 -12.20 15.26 5.20
CA ARG A 492 -11.77 13.96 5.73
C ARG A 492 -12.35 12.81 4.92
N THR A 493 -11.72 11.65 4.98
CA THR A 493 -12.31 10.38 4.52
C THR A 493 -13.57 10.03 5.34
N PHE A 494 -14.48 9.24 4.77
CA PHE A 494 -15.63 8.78 5.55
C PHE A 494 -15.17 7.83 6.66
N PRO A 495 -15.79 7.87 7.87
CA PRO A 495 -15.40 6.99 8.98
C PRO A 495 -15.61 5.48 8.73
N TRP A 496 -16.35 5.14 7.67
CA TRP A 496 -16.60 3.75 7.24
C TRP A 496 -15.94 3.43 5.90
N ASP A 497 -15.27 4.40 5.26
CA ASP A 497 -14.42 4.13 4.09
C ASP A 497 -13.14 3.47 4.58
N ASN A 498 -12.70 2.50 3.81
CA ASN A 498 -11.53 1.69 4.14
C ASN A 498 -10.58 1.53 2.94
N ASP A 499 -10.81 2.32 1.89
CA ASP A 499 -9.97 2.54 0.73
C ASP A 499 -9.81 4.04 0.44
N ALA A 500 -8.92 4.32 -0.50
CA ALA A 500 -8.70 5.63 -1.06
C ALA A 500 -8.62 5.54 -2.58
N ASP A 501 -9.33 6.43 -3.28
CA ASP A 501 -9.40 6.46 -4.73
C ASP A 501 -8.84 7.77 -5.28
N MET A 502 -7.97 7.65 -6.26
CA MET A 502 -7.39 8.77 -7.00
C MET A 502 -7.56 8.56 -8.51
N GLN A 503 -7.59 9.66 -9.23
CA GLN A 503 -7.64 9.66 -10.69
C GLN A 503 -6.59 10.57 -11.27
N MET A 504 -6.09 10.20 -12.45
CA MET A 504 -5.17 11.03 -13.21
C MET A 504 -5.40 10.90 -14.72
N PRO A 505 -4.98 11.87 -15.55
CA PRO A 505 -5.07 11.74 -16.99
C PRO A 505 -4.16 10.61 -17.50
N ILE A 506 -4.55 9.92 -18.57
CA ILE A 506 -3.82 8.77 -19.13
C ILE A 506 -2.36 9.11 -19.48
N LYS A 507 -2.09 10.34 -19.93
CA LYS A 507 -0.72 10.79 -20.18
C LYS A 507 0.12 10.76 -18.90
N HIS A 508 -0.43 11.26 -17.80
CA HIS A 508 0.26 11.25 -16.50
C HIS A 508 0.38 9.85 -15.89
N LEU A 509 -0.60 8.98 -16.13
CA LEU A 509 -0.49 7.56 -15.77
C LEU A 509 0.67 6.89 -16.52
N ASN A 510 0.84 7.19 -17.80
CA ASN A 510 1.97 6.66 -18.58
C ASN A 510 3.32 7.27 -18.15
N LEU A 511 3.36 8.54 -17.75
CA LEU A 511 4.55 9.12 -17.10
C LEU A 511 4.86 8.45 -15.76
N LEU A 512 3.83 8.19 -14.95
CA LEU A 512 3.98 7.43 -13.69
C LEU A 512 4.59 6.05 -13.95
N ALA A 513 4.09 5.35 -14.98
CA ALA A 513 4.62 4.05 -15.38
C ALA A 513 6.06 4.10 -15.90
N GLN A 514 6.37 5.09 -16.73
CA GLN A 514 7.68 5.26 -17.38
C GLN A 514 8.78 5.65 -16.39
N HIS A 515 8.46 6.37 -15.32
CA HIS A 515 9.46 6.94 -14.42
C HIS A 515 9.46 6.36 -13.00
N PHE A 516 8.38 5.70 -12.57
CA PHE A 516 8.23 5.30 -11.17
C PHE A 516 7.61 3.92 -10.95
N ASN A 517 7.29 3.16 -11.99
CA ASN A 517 6.75 1.81 -11.78
C ASN A 517 7.73 0.97 -10.94
N GLN A 518 7.23 0.24 -9.95
CA GLN A 518 8.05 -0.55 -9.03
C GLN A 518 9.12 0.29 -8.31
N THR A 519 8.81 1.53 -7.91
CA THR A 519 9.68 2.31 -6.99
C THR A 519 9.17 2.25 -5.56
N VAL A 520 10.07 2.13 -4.58
CA VAL A 520 9.76 2.36 -3.17
C VAL A 520 9.90 3.85 -2.86
N VAL A 521 8.80 4.51 -2.53
CA VAL A 521 8.76 5.91 -2.12
C VAL A 521 8.94 6.01 -0.61
N LEU A 522 9.94 6.79 -0.19
CA LEU A 522 10.22 7.06 1.22
C LEU A 522 9.76 8.47 1.58
N GLU A 523 8.90 8.60 2.60
CA GLU A 523 8.44 9.88 3.14
C GLU A 523 9.60 10.66 3.78
N ASP A 524 9.55 12.00 3.69
CA ASP A 524 10.48 12.87 4.42
C ASP A 524 10.47 12.55 5.94
N PRO A 525 11.61 12.14 6.54
CA PRO A 525 11.67 11.73 7.93
C PRO A 525 11.37 12.84 8.94
N SER A 526 11.31 14.10 8.51
CA SER A 526 10.88 15.22 9.35
C SER A 526 9.37 15.40 9.40
N GLU A 527 8.62 14.75 8.51
CA GLU A 527 7.17 14.83 8.41
C GLU A 527 6.46 13.53 8.79
N GLY A 528 7.14 12.39 8.68
CA GLY A 528 6.60 11.09 9.02
C GLY A 528 7.59 9.95 8.79
N ASN A 529 7.07 8.74 8.59
CA ASN A 529 7.86 7.53 8.42
C ASN A 529 7.26 6.55 7.38
N GLY A 530 6.38 7.05 6.51
CA GLY A 530 5.72 6.27 5.48
C GLY A 530 6.70 5.69 4.45
N LYS A 531 6.46 4.43 4.07
CA LYS A 531 7.20 3.70 3.04
C LYS A 531 6.18 3.06 2.12
N PHE A 532 6.26 3.40 0.84
CA PHE A 532 5.19 3.06 -0.11
C PHE A 532 5.75 2.44 -1.38
N LEU A 533 5.02 1.52 -2.02
CA LEU A 533 5.36 1.01 -3.35
C LEU A 533 4.41 1.61 -4.39
N ILE A 534 4.98 2.11 -5.48
CA ILE A 534 4.23 2.40 -6.70
C ILE A 534 4.20 1.15 -7.56
N ASP A 535 3.01 0.63 -7.83
CA ASP A 535 2.82 -0.55 -8.67
C ASP A 535 1.84 -0.23 -9.78
N VAL A 536 2.31 -0.20 -11.03
CA VAL A 536 1.50 0.11 -12.21
C VAL A 536 1.20 -1.18 -12.97
N SER A 537 -0.07 -1.40 -13.28
CA SER A 537 -0.52 -2.60 -13.95
C SER A 537 0.05 -2.74 -15.35
N SER A 538 0.27 -3.98 -15.76
CA SER A 538 0.67 -4.29 -17.13
C SER A 538 -0.47 -4.15 -18.15
N SER A 539 -1.68 -3.74 -17.74
CA SER A 539 -2.86 -3.53 -18.62
C SER A 539 -3.06 -2.06 -19.03
N ILE A 540 -2.02 -1.22 -18.90
CA ILE A 540 -2.06 0.25 -19.04
C ILE A 540 -2.61 0.82 -20.37
N THR A 541 -2.78 0.02 -21.41
CA THR A 541 -3.39 0.47 -22.68
C THR A 541 -4.87 0.11 -22.82
N THR A 542 -5.44 -0.67 -21.89
CA THR A 542 -6.83 -1.13 -21.97
C THR A 542 -7.80 -0.07 -21.44
N ARG A 543 -8.51 0.65 -22.32
CA ARG A 543 -9.45 1.72 -21.95
C ARG A 543 -10.93 1.33 -22.11
N VAL A 544 -11.22 0.04 -21.91
CA VAL A 544 -12.56 -0.55 -21.93
C VAL A 544 -12.72 -1.48 -20.71
N ASN A 545 -13.95 -1.83 -20.31
CA ASN A 545 -14.20 -2.70 -19.15
C ASN A 545 -13.57 -4.10 -19.29
N GLY A 546 -13.52 -4.62 -20.52
CA GLY A 546 -12.94 -5.91 -20.84
C GLY A 546 -13.59 -7.08 -20.10
N ASN A 547 -12.79 -7.88 -19.38
CA ASN A 547 -13.30 -8.97 -18.55
C ASN A 547 -13.61 -8.56 -17.09
N GLY A 548 -13.45 -7.28 -16.75
CA GLY A 548 -13.72 -6.72 -15.42
C GLY A 548 -12.66 -7.01 -14.35
N PHE A 549 -11.53 -7.63 -14.70
CA PHE A 549 -10.47 -7.96 -13.73
C PHE A 549 -9.50 -6.81 -13.46
N ASN A 550 -9.32 -5.87 -14.39
CA ASN A 550 -8.32 -4.80 -14.31
C ASN A 550 -8.97 -3.42 -14.41
N ASN A 551 -9.78 -3.08 -13.41
CA ASN A 551 -10.43 -1.76 -13.34
C ASN A 551 -9.51 -0.66 -12.78
N ILE A 552 -8.46 -1.06 -12.06
CA ILE A 552 -7.48 -0.18 -11.44
C ILE A 552 -6.18 -0.25 -12.23
N ASP A 553 -5.61 0.91 -12.54
CA ASP A 553 -4.43 1.01 -13.39
C ASP A 553 -3.12 1.01 -12.59
N ALA A 554 -3.12 1.60 -11.39
CA ALA A 554 -1.95 1.65 -10.51
C ALA A 554 -2.36 1.67 -9.03
N ARG A 555 -1.41 1.33 -8.14
CA ARG A 555 -1.58 1.43 -6.69
C ARG A 555 -0.40 2.14 -6.04
N PHE A 556 -0.70 2.90 -4.99
CA PHE A 556 0.28 3.43 -4.03
C PHE A 556 0.10 2.67 -2.71
N ILE A 557 1.00 1.74 -2.41
CA ILE A 557 0.79 0.68 -1.41
C ILE A 557 1.65 0.95 -0.16
N ASP A 558 1.04 1.05 1.02
CA ASP A 558 1.74 1.06 2.31
C ASP A 558 2.42 -0.28 2.57
N LEU A 559 3.74 -0.28 2.64
CA LEU A 559 4.56 -1.49 2.82
C LEU A 559 4.35 -2.12 4.21
N ASP A 560 4.01 -1.32 5.21
CA ASP A 560 3.89 -1.78 6.59
C ASP A 560 2.54 -2.44 6.90
N SER A 561 1.50 -2.16 6.12
CA SER A 561 0.16 -2.72 6.34
C SER A 561 -0.45 -3.46 5.15
N GLY A 562 -0.06 -3.10 3.93
CA GLY A 562 -0.71 -3.51 2.69
C GLY A 562 -1.91 -2.65 2.28
N LEU A 563 -2.30 -1.62 3.05
CA LEU A 563 -3.29 -0.64 2.57
C LEU A 563 -2.79 0.07 1.33
N TYR A 564 -3.69 0.52 0.46
CA TYR A 564 -3.28 1.22 -0.76
C TYR A 564 -4.29 2.28 -1.20
N VAL A 565 -3.80 3.18 -2.07
CA VAL A 565 -4.61 4.06 -2.89
C VAL A 565 -4.78 3.41 -4.26
N ASP A 566 -6.02 3.24 -4.71
CA ASP A 566 -6.33 2.83 -6.07
C ASP A 566 -6.25 4.05 -7.01
N ILE A 567 -5.50 3.93 -8.10
CA ILE A 567 -5.27 5.01 -9.07
C ILE A 567 -5.84 4.57 -10.42
N THR A 568 -6.76 5.38 -10.95
CA THR A 568 -7.41 5.13 -12.25
C THR A 568 -7.02 6.19 -13.28
N GLY A 569 -6.58 5.73 -14.45
CA GLY A 569 -6.26 6.60 -15.59
C GLY A 569 -7.50 6.97 -16.39
N LEU A 570 -7.74 8.26 -16.58
CA LEU A 570 -8.81 8.75 -17.46
C LEU A 570 -8.28 9.00 -18.87
N SER A 571 -8.98 8.43 -19.85
CA SER A 571 -8.70 8.61 -21.28
C SER A 571 -9.99 8.82 -22.05
N VAL A 572 -9.90 9.41 -23.23
CA VAL A 572 -10.95 9.28 -24.24
C VAL A 572 -11.09 7.78 -24.61
N SER A 573 -12.33 7.30 -24.69
CA SER A 573 -12.63 5.90 -25.02
C SER A 573 -13.62 5.84 -26.16
N SER A 574 -13.44 4.87 -27.05
CA SER A 574 -14.40 4.52 -28.11
C SER A 574 -15.59 3.70 -27.58
N THR A 575 -15.65 3.42 -26.27
CA THR A 575 -16.80 2.74 -25.64
C THR A 575 -18.07 3.56 -25.82
N PRO A 576 -19.15 3.00 -26.39
CA PRO A 576 -20.41 3.71 -26.52
C PRO A 576 -21.01 4.02 -25.15
N ILE A 577 -21.48 5.25 -24.95
CA ILE A 577 -22.19 5.64 -23.72
C ILE A 577 -23.62 5.07 -23.79
N PHE A 578 -23.92 3.99 -23.05
CA PHE A 578 -25.25 3.38 -23.10
C PHE A 578 -26.27 4.01 -22.13
N ASP A 579 -25.89 4.36 -20.90
CA ASP A 579 -26.85 4.80 -19.85
C ASP A 579 -26.86 6.30 -19.54
N ILE A 580 -25.72 6.98 -19.70
CA ILE A 580 -25.54 8.39 -19.31
C ILE A 580 -26.12 9.38 -20.33
N ILE A 581 -26.35 8.96 -21.58
CA ILE A 581 -26.94 9.81 -22.63
C ILE A 581 -28.35 10.28 -22.24
N ASN A 582 -29.16 9.43 -21.61
CA ASN A 582 -30.49 9.82 -21.17
C ASN A 582 -30.45 10.82 -20.00
N TYR A 583 -29.46 10.68 -19.10
CA TYR A 583 -29.24 11.60 -17.98
C TYR A 583 -28.80 13.00 -18.47
N TYR A 584 -27.79 13.10 -19.36
CA TYR A 584 -27.38 14.40 -19.92
C TYR A 584 -28.43 15.01 -20.84
N LYS A 585 -29.13 14.22 -21.68
CA LYS A 585 -30.25 14.73 -22.47
C LYS A 585 -31.36 15.37 -21.62
N GLN A 586 -31.56 14.89 -20.39
CA GLN A 586 -32.53 15.46 -19.44
C GLN A 586 -31.98 16.67 -18.68
N GLN A 587 -30.70 16.68 -18.29
CA GLN A 587 -30.12 17.68 -17.38
C GLN A 587 -29.41 18.86 -18.09
N SER A 588 -28.87 18.65 -19.29
CA SER A 588 -28.16 19.71 -20.02
C SER A 588 -28.95 20.15 -21.25
N LYS A 589 -29.80 21.16 -21.10
CA LYS A 589 -30.48 21.82 -22.24
C LYS A 589 -29.53 22.49 -23.24
N ASN A 590 -28.24 22.63 -22.90
CA ASN A 590 -27.23 23.35 -23.67
C ASN A 590 -26.04 22.49 -24.13
N VAL A 591 -26.00 21.19 -23.83
CA VAL A 591 -24.94 20.31 -24.35
C VAL A 591 -25.48 19.64 -25.60
N ASP A 592 -24.97 20.02 -26.77
CA ASP A 592 -25.27 19.31 -28.01
C ASP A 592 -24.61 17.93 -27.93
N VAL A 593 -25.42 16.88 -27.90
CA VAL A 593 -24.95 15.49 -27.82
C VAL A 593 -24.13 15.12 -29.06
N ASN A 594 -24.26 15.89 -30.16
CA ASN A 594 -23.45 15.72 -31.37
C ASN A 594 -22.03 16.30 -31.23
N ASP A 595 -21.78 17.15 -30.23
CA ASP A 595 -20.43 17.67 -29.91
C ASP A 595 -19.60 16.65 -29.11
N ILE A 596 -20.20 15.55 -28.65
CA ILE A 596 -19.49 14.43 -28.03
C ILE A 596 -18.78 13.65 -29.13
N LYS A 597 -17.51 13.97 -29.35
CA LYS A 597 -16.65 13.25 -30.30
C LYS A 597 -16.10 11.98 -29.64
N PHE A 598 -16.39 10.83 -30.24
CA PHE A 598 -15.71 9.58 -29.95
C PHE A 598 -14.44 9.56 -30.79
N LYS A 599 -13.28 9.45 -30.14
CA LYS A 599 -11.99 9.26 -30.81
C LYS A 599 -11.69 7.75 -30.75
N ASP A 600 -11.41 7.18 -31.92
CA ASP A 600 -11.25 5.73 -32.14
C ASP A 600 -10.17 5.09 -31.27
#